data_AF-D0V0D1-F1
#
_entry.id   AF-D0V0D1-F1
#
_cell.length_a   1.000
_cell.length_b   1.000
_cell.length_c   1.000
_cell.angle_alpha   90.00
_cell.angle_beta   90.00
_cell.angle_gamma   90.00
#
_symmetry.space_group_name_H-M   'P 1'
#
loop_
_entity.id
_entity.type
_entity.pdbx_description
1 polymer ?
#
loop_
_entity_poly.entity_id
_entity_poly.type
_entity_poly.pdbx_seq_one_letter_code
_entity_poly.pdbx_strand_id
1 'polypeptide(L)'
;MVTLEQQLAEAEAKVARLKEKAKKQDTAEKVVIGGMMLAYARKNPNNAKRLLELIQTELREQDLKRVQRAVNELGLIVGNSELANTNYQGG
;
A
#
# COMPACT_ATOMS: atom_id res chain seq x y z
N MET A 1 -6.35 -2.51 50.10
CA MET A 1 -7.02 -1.52 49.22
C MET A 1 -6.08 -1.22 48.07
N VAL A 2 -6.55 -1.28 46.84
CA VAL A 2 -5.77 -0.84 45.68
C VAL A 2 -5.60 0.69 45.79
N THR A 3 -4.36 1.18 45.78
CA THR A 3 -4.10 2.61 45.91
C THR A 3 -4.54 3.36 44.64
N LEU A 4 -4.83 4.65 44.74
CA LEU A 4 -5.19 5.46 43.56
C LEU A 4 -4.08 5.42 42.49
N GLU A 5 -2.82 5.34 42.90
CA GLU A 5 -1.68 5.17 42.00
C GLU A 5 -1.73 3.86 41.22
N GLN A 6 -2.13 2.75 41.88
CA GLN A 6 -2.28 1.46 41.20
C GLN A 6 -3.44 1.49 40.20
N GLN A 7 -4.56 2.15 40.53
CA GLN A 7 -5.68 2.32 39.59
C GLN A 7 -5.29 3.19 38.38
N LEU A 8 -4.51 4.25 38.61
CA LEU A 8 -3.99 5.10 37.54
C LEU A 8 -3.05 4.31 36.61
N ALA A 9 -2.12 3.54 37.16
CA ALA A 9 -1.20 2.71 36.39
C ALA A 9 -1.93 1.66 35.54
N GLU A 10 -2.99 1.04 36.06
CA GLU A 10 -3.82 0.08 35.31
C GLU A 10 -4.57 0.76 34.16
N ALA A 11 -5.13 1.95 34.40
CA ALA A 11 -5.83 2.72 33.38
C ALA A 11 -4.87 3.15 32.25
N GLU A 12 -3.68 3.63 32.58
CA GLU A 12 -2.64 3.99 31.62
C GLU A 12 -2.18 2.79 30.78
N ALA A 13 -1.97 1.64 31.43
CA ALA A 13 -1.61 0.40 30.74
C ALA A 13 -2.72 -0.05 29.77
N LYS A 14 -3.99 0.07 30.16
CA LYS A 14 -5.13 -0.23 29.30
C LYS A 14 -5.20 0.71 28.10
N VAL A 15 -4.99 2.01 28.31
CA VAL A 15 -4.94 3.01 27.23
C VAL A 15 -3.79 2.70 26.26
N ALA A 16 -2.60 2.37 26.77
CA ALA A 16 -1.45 2.01 25.93
C ALA A 16 -1.75 0.79 25.05
N ARG A 17 -2.34 -0.28 25.61
CA ARG A 17 -2.74 -1.48 24.87
C ARG A 17 -3.77 -1.19 23.78
N LEU A 18 -4.77 -0.35 24.08
CA LEU A 18 -5.79 0.02 23.10
C LEU A 18 -5.19 0.83 21.95
N LYS A 19 -4.29 1.78 22.24
CA LYS A 19 -3.56 2.55 21.22
C LYS A 19 -2.71 1.63 20.34
N GLU A 20 -2.01 0.66 20.92
CA GLU A 20 -1.23 -0.31 20.16
C GLU A 20 -2.11 -1.18 19.25
N LYS A 21 -3.24 -1.67 19.77
CA LYS A 21 -4.20 -2.46 18.98
C LYS A 21 -4.75 -1.66 17.81
N ALA A 22 -5.12 -0.40 18.02
CA ALA A 22 -5.59 0.48 16.96
C ALA A 22 -4.52 0.69 15.86
N LYS A 23 -3.26 0.94 16.24
CA LYS A 23 -2.15 1.06 15.28
C LYS A 23 -1.91 -0.23 14.48
N LYS A 24 -2.02 -1.40 15.13
CA LYS A 24 -1.89 -2.69 14.46
C LYS A 24 -3.03 -2.92 13.46
N GLN A 25 -4.26 -2.54 13.82
CA GLN A 25 -5.42 -2.65 12.93
C GLN A 25 -5.28 -1.74 11.71
N ASP A 26 -4.94 -0.46 11.92
CA ASP A 26 -4.69 0.50 10.83
C ASP A 26 -3.57 0.03 9.88
N THR A 27 -2.48 -0.51 10.43
CA THR A 27 -1.40 -1.10 9.62
C THR A 27 -1.89 -2.31 8.82
N ALA A 28 -2.64 -3.22 9.44
CA ALA A 28 -3.17 -4.40 8.77
C ALA A 28 -4.12 -4.03 7.63
N GLU A 29 -5.01 -3.07 7.84
CA GLU A 29 -5.95 -2.59 6.83
C GLU A 29 -5.21 -2.00 5.62
N LYS A 30 -4.20 -1.15 5.85
CA LYS A 30 -3.36 -0.59 4.79
C LYS A 30 -2.63 -1.67 3.98
N VAL A 31 -2.11 -2.71 4.66
CA VAL A 31 -1.42 -3.83 3.99
C VAL A 31 -2.40 -4.63 3.12
N VAL A 32 -3.59 -4.93 3.63
CA VAL A 32 -4.61 -5.68 2.88
C VAL A 32 -5.08 -4.90 1.66
N ILE A 33 -5.43 -3.61 1.82
CA ILE A 33 -5.86 -2.76 0.71
C ILE A 33 -4.74 -2.58 -0.31
N GLY A 34 -3.49 -2.34 0.14
CA GLY A 34 -2.34 -2.21 -0.75
C GLY A 34 -2.08 -3.48 -1.57
N GLY A 35 -2.13 -4.65 -0.92
CA GLY A 35 -1.99 -5.94 -1.60
C GLY A 35 -3.11 -6.20 -2.62
N MET A 36 -4.36 -5.89 -2.27
CA MET A 36 -5.51 -5.97 -3.16
C MET A 36 -5.35 -5.04 -4.38
N MET A 37 -4.95 -3.79 -4.18
CA MET A 37 -4.76 -2.83 -5.27
C MET A 37 -3.65 -3.25 -6.24
N LEU A 38 -2.54 -3.80 -5.73
CA LEU A 38 -1.50 -4.37 -6.58
C LEU A 38 -2.02 -5.56 -7.40
N ALA A 39 -2.78 -6.46 -6.78
CA ALA A 39 -3.39 -7.57 -7.49
C ALA A 39 -4.41 -7.11 -8.56
N TYR A 40 -5.17 -6.05 -8.26
CA TYR A 40 -6.10 -5.43 -9.21
C TYR A 40 -5.37 -4.80 -10.41
N ALA A 41 -4.28 -4.07 -10.15
CA ALA A 41 -3.47 -3.43 -11.18
C ALA A 41 -2.84 -4.44 -12.14
N ARG A 42 -2.36 -5.58 -11.63
CA ARG A 42 -1.75 -6.65 -12.43
C ARG A 42 -2.69 -7.30 -13.45
N LYS A 43 -4.01 -7.21 -13.25
CA LYS A 43 -5.00 -7.87 -14.12
C LYS A 43 -5.25 -7.13 -15.43
N ASN A 44 -4.96 -5.84 -15.49
CA ASN A 44 -5.25 -5.02 -16.67
C ASN A 44 -4.19 -3.93 -16.84
N PRO A 45 -3.53 -3.82 -18.01
CA PRO A 45 -2.51 -2.81 -18.25
C PRO A 45 -2.96 -1.36 -18.00
N ASN A 46 -4.23 -1.02 -18.26
CA ASN A 46 -4.76 0.30 -17.97
C ASN A 46 -4.82 0.58 -16.46
N ASN A 47 -5.14 -0.44 -15.65
CA ASN A 47 -5.11 -0.31 -14.19
C ASN A 47 -3.67 -0.18 -13.67
N ALA A 48 -2.74 -0.94 -14.24
CA ALA A 48 -1.31 -0.82 -13.93
C ALA A 48 -0.79 0.59 -14.23
N LYS A 49 -1.13 1.13 -15.41
CA LYS A 49 -0.79 2.50 -15.80
C LYS A 49 -1.38 3.53 -14.84
N ARG A 50 -2.67 3.42 -14.51
CA ARG A 50 -3.32 4.34 -13.58
C ARG A 50 -2.70 4.32 -12.18
N LEU A 51 -2.37 3.13 -11.68
CA LEU A 51 -1.72 3.00 -10.38
C LEU A 51 -0.29 3.57 -10.40
N LEU A 52 0.45 3.40 -11.50
CA LEU A 52 1.77 4.03 -11.66
C LEU A 52 1.70 5.55 -11.63
N GLU A 53 0.74 6.15 -12.34
CA GLU A 53 0.51 7.60 -12.32
C GLU A 53 0.27 8.08 -10.88
N LEU A 54 -0.65 7.44 -10.16
CA LEU A 54 -0.94 7.79 -8.76
C LEU A 54 0.29 7.63 -7.85
N ILE A 55 1.07 6.56 -8.03
CA ILE A 55 2.30 6.36 -7.26
C ILE A 55 3.28 7.52 -7.51
N GLN A 56 3.44 7.96 -8.76
CA GLN A 56 4.35 9.03 -9.13
C GLN A 56 3.88 10.42 -8.67
N THR A 57 2.56 10.68 -8.63
CA THR A 57 2.02 11.98 -8.22
C THR A 57 1.86 12.12 -6.71
N GLU A 58 1.51 11.05 -6.01
CA GLU A 58 1.14 11.10 -4.59
C GLU A 58 2.29 10.74 -3.64
N LEU A 59 3.26 9.93 -4.06
CA LEU A 59 4.36 9.51 -3.18
C LEU A 59 5.53 10.49 -3.22
N ARG A 60 6.10 10.73 -2.04
CA ARG A 60 7.38 11.42 -1.91
C ARG A 60 8.50 10.55 -2.48
N GLU A 61 9.60 11.18 -2.90
CA GLU A 61 10.74 10.48 -3.51
C GLU A 61 11.32 9.34 -2.63
N GLN A 62 11.38 9.53 -1.31
CA GLN A 62 11.84 8.49 -0.40
C GLN A 62 10.91 7.27 -0.39
N ASP A 63 9.59 7.50 -0.48
CA ASP A 63 8.59 6.45 -0.47
C ASP A 63 8.55 5.72 -1.83
N LEU A 64 8.80 6.44 -2.95
CA LEU A 64 9.01 5.84 -4.27
C LEU A 64 10.12 4.78 -4.26
N LYS A 65 11.26 5.08 -3.62
CA LYS A 65 12.38 4.14 -3.49
C LYS A 65 11.97 2.86 -2.74
N ARG A 66 11.04 2.94 -1.78
CA ARG A 66 10.55 1.78 -1.02
C ARG A 66 9.65 0.88 -1.86
N VAL A 67 8.95 1.43 -2.83
CA VAL A 67 8.01 0.68 -3.70
C VAL A 67 8.57 0.39 -5.09
N GLN A 68 9.86 0.64 -5.33
CA GLN A 68 10.50 0.54 -6.65
C GLN A 68 10.27 -0.82 -7.33
N ARG A 69 10.27 -1.91 -6.56
CA ARG A 69 9.97 -3.25 -7.08
C ARG A 69 8.59 -3.33 -7.73
N ALA A 70 7.56 -2.78 -7.08
CA ALA A 70 6.20 -2.77 -7.61
C ALA A 70 6.09 -1.83 -8.82
N VAL A 71 6.74 -0.66 -8.77
CA VAL A 71 6.81 0.28 -9.90
C VAL A 71 7.40 -0.39 -11.15
N ASN A 72 8.52 -1.09 -11.00
CA ASN A 72 9.16 -1.79 -12.11
C ASN A 72 8.26 -2.88 -12.70
N GLU A 73 7.62 -3.68 -11.85
CA GLU A 73 6.71 -4.73 -12.28
C GLU A 73 5.52 -4.17 -13.07
N LEU A 74 4.85 -3.15 -12.54
CA LEU A 74 3.74 -2.50 -13.23
C LEU A 74 4.19 -1.87 -14.56
N GLY A 75 5.40 -1.27 -14.60
CA GLY A 75 5.97 -0.69 -15.81
C GLY A 75 6.16 -1.71 -16.93
N LEU A 76 6.61 -2.92 -16.60
CA LEU A 76 6.73 -4.02 -17.55
C LEU A 76 5.36 -4.45 -18.10
N ILE A 77 4.33 -4.51 -17.25
CA ILE A 77 2.97 -4.87 -17.68
C ILE A 77 2.44 -3.85 -18.69
N VAL A 78 2.63 -2.56 -18.42
CA VAL A 78 2.21 -1.48 -19.32
C VAL A 78 2.98 -1.57 -20.63
N GLY A 79 4.31 -1.60 -20.59
CA GLY A 79 5.17 -1.64 -21.77
C GLY A 79 4.90 -2.85 -22.66
N ASN A 80 4.70 -4.04 -22.08
CA ASN A 80 4.35 -5.24 -22.84
C ASN A 80 3.02 -5.11 -23.58
N SER A 81 2.03 -4.43 -22.98
CA SER A 81 0.74 -4.19 -23.63
C SER A 81 0.86 -3.22 -24.80
N GLU A 82 1.67 -2.17 -24.65
CA GLU A 82 1.90 -1.16 -25.69
C GLU A 82 2.63 -1.76 -26.89
N LEU A 83 3.64 -2.59 -26.65
CA LEU A 83 4.35 -3.35 -27.68
C LEU A 83 3.43 -4.32 -28.43
N ALA A 84 2.58 -5.06 -27.70
CA ALA A 84 1.60 -5.96 -28.30
C ALA A 84 0.66 -5.20 -29.25
N ASN A 85 0.09 -4.08 -28.80
CA ASN A 85 -0.84 -3.28 -29.60
C ASN A 85 -0.19 -2.68 -30.86
N THR A 86 1.09 -2.32 -30.79
CA THR A 86 1.83 -1.75 -31.92
C THR A 86 2.05 -2.80 -33.03
N ASN A 87 2.33 -4.05 -32.64
CA ASN A 87 2.56 -5.15 -33.59
C ASN A 87 1.28 -5.57 -34.34
N TYR A 88 0.08 -5.32 -33.81
CA TYR A 88 -1.19 -5.61 -34.49
C TYR A 88 -1.59 -4.55 -35.52
N GLN A 89 -1.02 -3.34 -35.49
CA GLN A 89 -1.36 -2.25 -36.42
C GLN A 89 -0.46 -2.20 -37.67
N GLY A 90 0.60 -3.02 -37.72
CA GLY A 90 1.59 -3.04 -38.80
C GLY A 90 1.54 -4.24 -39.74
N GLY A 91 0.45 -5.02 -39.73
CA GLY A 91 0.25 -6.21 -40.57
C GLY A 91 -0.86 -6.03 -41.61
#